data_AF-A0A653CYZ8-F1
#
_entry.id   AF-A0A653CYZ8-F1
#
_cell.length_a   1.000
_cell.length_b   1.000
_cell.length_c   1.000
_cell.angle_alpha   90.00
_cell.angle_beta   90.00
_cell.angle_gamma   90.00
#
_symmetry.space_group_name_H-M   'P 1'
#
loop_
_entity.id
_entity.type
_entity.pdbx_description
1 polymer ?
#
loop_
_entity_poly.entity_id
_entity_poly.type
_entity_poly.pdbx_seq_one_letter_code
_entity_poly.pdbx_strand_id
1 'polypeptide(L)'
;MANINLDKETFHRRLKRLYTAWLQPEGENGLSKADALVTAVGKDDDILYSKSGALQTWLFGYELTDTIMVLTEKKAYFLASKKKIDFLRQADSKDENHTPLGLLVRDKDR
;
A
#
# COMPACT_ATOMS: atom_id res chain seq x y z
N MET A 1 21.29 7.43 11.29
CA MET A 1 20.19 7.18 10.33
C MET A 1 18.90 7.22 11.12
N ALA A 2 17.89 7.98 10.71
CA ALA A 2 16.63 8.00 11.43
C ALA A 2 16.02 6.59 11.43
N ASN A 3 15.57 6.10 12.59
CA ASN A 3 14.80 4.86 12.67
C ASN A 3 13.43 5.14 12.05
N ILE A 4 13.27 4.77 10.78
CA ILE A 4 12.00 4.91 10.05
C ILE A 4 11.08 3.78 10.53
N ASN A 5 10.07 4.15 11.32
CA ASN A 5 9.06 3.24 11.84
C ASN A 5 7.72 3.49 11.17
N LEU A 6 7.00 2.42 10.87
CA LEU A 6 5.65 2.51 10.33
C LEU A 6 4.65 2.68 11.48
N ASP A 7 3.83 3.73 11.41
CA ASP A 7 2.67 3.85 12.30
C ASP A 7 1.59 2.84 11.88
N LYS A 8 1.58 1.70 12.58
CA LYS A 8 0.72 0.55 12.29
C LYS A 8 -0.76 0.87 12.45
N GLU A 9 -1.10 1.60 13.51
CA GLU A 9 -2.49 1.94 13.81
C GLU A 9 -3.05 2.85 12.71
N THR A 10 -2.29 3.89 12.35
CA THR A 10 -2.68 4.79 11.27
C THR A 10 -2.75 4.05 9.93
N PHE A 11 -1.79 3.16 9.64
CA PHE A 11 -1.80 2.35 8.42
C PHE A 11 -3.06 1.48 8.33
N HIS A 12 -3.37 0.65 9.33
CA HIS A 12 -4.53 -0.24 9.29
C HIS A 12 -5.85 0.54 9.25
N ARG A 13 -5.97 1.62 10.02
CA ARG A 13 -7.16 2.48 10.02
C ARG A 13 -7.41 3.11 8.65
N ARG A 14 -6.36 3.60 7.97
CA ARG A 14 -6.47 4.22 6.63
C ARG A 14 -6.73 3.18 5.55
N LEU A 15 -6.06 2.02 5.61
CA LEU A 15 -6.30 0.91 4.69
C LEU A 15 -7.75 0.41 4.80
N LYS A 16 -8.25 0.21 6.03
CA LYS A 16 -9.65 -0.16 6.28
C LYS A 16 -10.61 0.86 5.67
N ARG A 17 -10.36 2.16 5.86
CA ARG A 17 -11.18 3.23 5.27
C ARG A 17 -11.21 3.15 3.74
N LEU A 18 -10.08 2.86 3.10
CA LEU A 18 -10.01 2.69 1.65
C LEU A 18 -10.85 1.49 1.20
N TYR A 19 -10.72 0.33 1.86
CA TYR A 19 -11.50 -0.87 1.55
C TYR A 19 -13.00 -0.66 1.79
N THR A 20 -13.39 0.01 2.88
CA THR A 20 -14.80 0.34 3.14
C THR A 20 -15.39 1.22 2.04
N ALA A 21 -14.64 2.21 1.56
CA ALA A 21 -15.12 3.08 0.47
C ALA A 21 -15.14 2.36 -0.89
N TRP A 22 -14.19 1.46 -1.13
CA TRP A 22 -14.08 0.70 -2.39
C TRP A 22 -15.16 -0.37 -2.49
N LEU A 23 -15.32 -1.20 -1.46
CA LEU A 23 -16.24 -2.35 -1.43
C LEU A 23 -17.68 -1.95 -1.10
N GLN A 24 -17.99 -0.65 -1.04
CA GLN A 24 -19.36 -0.19 -0.86
C GLN A 24 -20.16 -0.37 -2.17
N PRO A 25 -21.26 -1.14 -2.14
CA PRO A 25 -22.00 -1.50 -3.36
C PRO A 25 -22.65 -0.31 -4.09
N GLU A 26 -22.88 0.81 -3.40
CA GLU A 26 -23.61 1.98 -3.90
C GLU A 26 -22.73 3.25 -4.03
N GLY A 27 -21.40 3.10 -4.10
CA GLY A 27 -20.52 4.25 -4.27
C GLY A 27 -20.63 4.91 -5.65
N GLU A 28 -20.90 6.23 -5.70
CA GLU A 28 -20.87 7.05 -6.92
C GLU A 28 -19.50 7.03 -7.64
N ASN A 29 -18.47 6.55 -6.95
CA ASN A 29 -17.05 6.72 -7.25
C ASN A 29 -16.56 5.77 -8.35
N GLY A 30 -17.38 4.81 -8.80
CA GLY A 30 -17.04 3.80 -9.81
C GLY A 30 -16.03 2.73 -9.37
N LEU A 31 -15.38 2.89 -8.22
CA LEU A 31 -14.39 1.94 -7.68
C LEU A 31 -14.99 0.56 -7.40
N SER A 32 -16.25 0.48 -7.02
CA SER A 32 -16.96 -0.78 -6.71
C SER A 32 -17.06 -1.74 -7.90
N LYS A 33 -16.75 -1.28 -9.13
CA LYS A 33 -16.70 -2.12 -10.33
C LYS A 33 -15.32 -2.72 -10.60
N ALA A 34 -14.28 -2.29 -9.88
CA ALA A 34 -12.93 -2.79 -10.05
C ALA A 34 -12.67 -3.97 -9.12
N ASP A 35 -12.17 -5.08 -9.67
CA ASP A 35 -11.77 -6.28 -8.90
C ASP A 35 -10.46 -6.07 -8.12
N ALA A 36 -9.64 -5.11 -8.56
CA ALA A 36 -8.39 -4.73 -7.92
C ALA A 36 -8.02 -3.27 -8.18
N LEU A 37 -7.31 -2.67 -7.21
CA LEU A 37 -6.68 -1.36 -7.35
C LEU A 37 -5.17 -1.53 -7.42
N VAL A 38 -4.54 -1.02 -8.49
CA VAL A 38 -3.11 -1.17 -8.73
C VAL A 38 -2.43 0.20 -8.80
N THR A 39 -1.32 0.36 -8.09
CA THR A 39 -0.47 1.54 -8.19
C THR A 39 1.00 1.15 -8.32
N ALA A 40 1.76 1.89 -9.11
CA ALA A 40 3.21 1.76 -9.22
C ALA A 40 3.86 3.14 -9.05
N VAL A 41 4.91 3.20 -8.24
CA VAL A 41 5.73 4.40 -8.06
C VAL A 41 7.14 4.07 -8.50
N GLY A 42 7.63 4.78 -9.52
CA GLY A 42 8.98 4.65 -10.07
C GLY A 42 10.02 5.45 -9.28
N LYS A 43 11.13 5.79 -9.94
CA LYS A 43 12.24 6.62 -9.42
C LYS A 43 12.27 8.02 -10.03
N ASP A 44 11.18 8.44 -10.66
CA ASP A 44 11.16 9.68 -11.41
C ASP A 44 11.06 10.87 -10.45
N ASP A 45 12.19 11.54 -10.24
CA ASP A 45 12.32 12.70 -9.36
C ASP A 45 11.64 13.96 -9.93
N ASP A 46 11.25 13.97 -11.21
CA ASP A 46 10.53 15.09 -11.84
C ASP A 46 9.02 15.08 -11.52
N ILE A 47 8.49 13.95 -11.02
CA ILE A 47 7.08 13.83 -10.63
C ILE A 47 6.89 14.34 -9.19
N LEU A 48 6.52 15.62 -9.05
CA LEU A 48 6.24 16.19 -7.72
C LEU A 48 4.93 15.70 -7.08
N TYR A 49 3.88 15.49 -7.89
CA TYR A 49 2.56 15.13 -7.38
C TYR A 49 1.95 13.99 -8.19
N SER A 50 1.73 12.86 -7.52
CA SER A 50 1.02 11.73 -8.10
C SER A 50 0.00 11.16 -7.13
N LYS A 51 -1.10 10.59 -7.64
CA LYS A 51 -2.08 9.88 -6.80
C LYS A 51 -1.47 8.65 -6.14
N SER A 52 -0.54 7.97 -6.82
CA SER A 52 0.18 6.81 -6.29
C SER A 52 1.12 7.18 -5.14
N GLY A 53 1.95 8.22 -5.30
CA GLY A 53 2.83 8.71 -4.24
C GLY A 53 2.06 9.32 -3.06
N ALA A 54 0.99 10.06 -3.34
CA ALA A 54 0.09 10.58 -2.31
C ALA A 54 -0.60 9.45 -1.52
N LEU A 55 -1.01 8.37 -2.18
CA LEU A 55 -1.59 7.21 -1.52
C LEU A 55 -0.57 6.50 -0.63
N GLN A 56 0.67 6.33 -1.09
CA GLN A 56 1.75 5.78 -0.26
C GLN A 56 2.05 6.67 0.95
N THR A 57 2.18 7.99 0.74
CA THR A 57 2.37 8.96 1.83
C THR A 57 1.22 8.92 2.83
N TRP A 58 -0.02 8.80 2.33
CA TRP A 58 -1.19 8.67 3.20
C TRP A 58 -1.22 7.33 3.93
N LEU A 59 -0.80 6.21 3.34
CA LEU A 59 -0.82 4.92 4.04
C LEU A 59 0.37 4.74 5.00
N PHE A 60 1.58 5.09 4.56
CA PHE A 60 2.83 4.74 5.25
C PHE A 60 3.49 5.92 5.96
N GLY A 61 3.10 7.16 5.63
CA GLY A 61 3.83 8.37 6.02
C GLY A 61 5.04 8.68 5.14
N TYR A 62 5.34 7.83 4.15
CA TYR A 62 6.49 7.96 3.27
C TYR A 62 6.13 7.53 1.85
N GLU A 63 6.80 8.13 0.88
CA GLU A 63 6.81 7.62 -0.48
C GLU A 63 7.88 6.52 -0.64
N LEU A 64 7.46 5.40 -1.22
CA LEU A 64 8.31 4.26 -1.53
C LEU A 64 8.42 4.13 -3.06
N THR A 65 9.50 4.65 -3.62
CA THR A 65 9.87 4.45 -5.04
C THR A 65 10.09 2.97 -5.40
N ASP A 66 10.21 2.61 -6.68
CA ASP A 66 10.38 1.22 -7.14
C ASP A 66 9.44 0.22 -6.42
N THR A 67 8.17 0.62 -6.23
CA THR A 67 7.19 -0.16 -5.46
C THR A 67 5.90 -0.31 -6.24
N ILE A 68 5.40 -1.55 -6.31
CA ILE A 68 4.07 -1.87 -6.82
C ILE A 68 3.19 -2.26 -5.64
N MET A 69 1.98 -1.71 -5.60
CA MET A 69 0.93 -2.09 -4.67
C MET A 69 -0.29 -2.60 -5.46
N VAL A 70 -0.82 -3.75 -5.04
CA VAL A 70 -2.02 -4.36 -5.60
C VAL A 70 -3.00 -4.63 -4.46
N LEU A 71 -4.11 -3.90 -4.43
CA LEU A 71 -5.19 -4.13 -3.46
C LEU A 71 -6.24 -5.00 -4.15
N THR A 72 -6.49 -6.18 -3.59
CA THR A 72 -7.59 -7.08 -3.98
C THR A 72 -8.61 -7.07 -2.86
N GLU A 73 -9.84 -7.52 -3.10
CA GLU A 73 -10.88 -7.53 -2.06
C GLU A 73 -10.48 -8.24 -0.76
N LYS A 74 -9.61 -9.26 -0.85
CA LYS A 74 -9.22 -10.13 0.27
C LYS A 74 -7.83 -9.85 0.83
N LYS A 75 -6.95 -9.17 0.07
CA LYS A 75 -5.53 -9.05 0.41
C LYS A 75 -4.87 -7.86 -0.28
N ALA A 76 -3.99 -7.18 0.44
CA ALA A 76 -3.14 -6.13 -0.10
C ALA A 76 -1.73 -6.67 -0.36
N TYR A 77 -1.23 -6.57 -1.59
CA TYR A 77 0.11 -7.01 -1.98
C TYR A 77 1.03 -5.80 -2.19
N PHE A 78 2.28 -5.96 -1.77
CA PHE A 78 3.35 -4.98 -1.94
C PHE A 78 4.58 -5.69 -2.50
N LEU A 79 5.09 -5.20 -3.63
CA LEU A 79 6.33 -5.66 -4.24
C LEU A 79 7.34 -4.52 -4.21
N ALA A 80 8.45 -4.73 -3.51
CA ALA A 80 9.51 -3.73 -3.38
C ALA A 80 10.86 -4.38 -3.03
N SER A 81 11.91 -3.56 -2.89
CA SER A 81 13.20 -4.02 -2.36
C SER A 81 13.08 -4.63 -0.95
N LYS A 82 13.98 -5.55 -0.59
CA LYS A 82 14.01 -6.18 0.75
C LYS A 82 13.88 -5.18 1.91
N LYS A 83 14.64 -4.09 1.88
CA LYS A 83 14.60 -3.04 2.91
C LYS A 83 13.20 -2.40 3.07
N LYS A 84 12.50 -2.15 1.96
CA LYS A 84 11.15 -1.57 1.96
C LYS A 84 10.11 -2.59 2.44
N ILE A 85 10.28 -3.85 2.08
CA ILE A 85 9.45 -4.95 2.59
C ILE A 85 9.63 -5.17 4.09
N ASP A 86 10.86 -5.12 4.60
CA ASP A 86 11.14 -5.23 6.04
C ASP A 86 10.52 -4.05 6.82
N PHE A 87 10.46 -2.85 6.23
CA PHE A 87 9.72 -1.71 6.77
C PHE A 87 8.20 -1.99 6.84
N LEU A 88 7.58 -2.46 5.75
CA LEU A 88 6.15 -2.77 5.71
C LEU A 88 5.76 -3.95 6.61
N ARG A 89 6.68 -4.90 6.85
CA ARG A 89 6.47 -6.05 7.74
C ARG A 89 6.15 -5.65 9.18
N GLN A 90 6.47 -4.41 9.58
CA GLN A 90 6.08 -3.89 10.89
C GLN A 90 4.55 -3.88 11.09
N ALA A 91 3.77 -3.73 10.01
CA ALA A 91 2.31 -3.77 10.02
C ALA A 91 1.73 -5.15 9.71
N ASP A 92 2.56 -6.20 9.62
CA ASP A 92 2.04 -7.56 9.55
C ASP A 92 1.37 -7.90 10.89
N SER A 93 0.10 -8.29 10.84
CA SER A 93 -0.76 -8.46 12.00
C SER A 93 -1.53 -9.76 11.89
N LYS A 94 -1.67 -10.47 13.03
CA LYS A 94 -2.51 -11.67 13.15
C LYS A 94 -3.98 -11.36 13.47
N ASP A 95 -4.33 -10.07 13.58
CA ASP A 95 -5.71 -9.64 13.81
C ASP A 95 -6.52 -9.85 12.53
N GLU A 96 -7.56 -10.69 12.61
CA GLU A 96 -8.46 -11.01 11.51
C GLU A 96 -9.26 -9.78 11.03
N ASN A 97 -9.35 -8.72 11.84
CA ASN A 97 -9.98 -7.46 11.45
C ASN A 97 -9.11 -6.60 10.52
N HIS A 98 -7.83 -6.93 10.37
CA HIS A 98 -6.91 -6.24 9.48
C HIS A 98 -6.85 -6.93 8.12
N THR A 99 -6.80 -6.12 7.06
CA THR A 99 -6.55 -6.62 5.70
C THR A 99 -5.22 -7.37 5.66
N PRO A 100 -5.19 -8.65 5.25
CA PRO A 100 -3.96 -9.42 5.12
C PRO A 100 -2.96 -8.76 4.17
N LEU A 101 -1.66 -8.85 4.50
CA LEU A 101 -0.59 -8.28 3.69
C LEU A 101 0.18 -9.37 2.93
N GLY A 102 0.40 -9.17 1.63
CA GLY A 102 1.26 -9.98 0.77
C GLY A 102 2.57 -9.24 0.51
N LEU A 103 3.61 -9.59 1.23
CA LEU A 103 4.89 -8.88 1.18
C LEU A 103 5.87 -9.63 0.26
N LEU A 104 6.10 -9.08 -0.94
CA LEU A 104 6.90 -9.69 -1.99
C LEU A 104 8.22 -8.93 -2.15
N VAL A 105 9.35 -9.64 -2.03
CA VAL A 105 10.67 -9.05 -2.26
C VAL A 105 10.99 -9.11 -3.74
N ARG A 106 11.24 -7.94 -4.34
CA ARG A 106 11.70 -7.82 -5.72
C ARG A 106 13.12 -8.34 -5.84
N ASP A 107 13.33 -9.24 -6.79
CA ASP A 107 14.64 -9.75 -7.13
C ASP A 107 15.53 -8.66 -7.77
N LYS A 108 16.84 -8.78 -7.59
CA LYS A 108 17.83 -7.90 -8.21
C LYS A 108 18.46 -8.50 -9.47
N ASP A 109 18.24 -9.79 -9.72
CA ASP A 109 19.04 -10.56 -10.68
C ASP A 109 18.43 -10.64 -12.10
N ARG A 110 17.65 -9.63 -12.51
CA ARG A 110 17.26 -9.40 -13.90
C ARG A 110 17.24 -7.92 -14.24
#